data_AF-A0A2K3LVD5-F1
#
_entry.id   AF-A0A2K3LVD5-F1
#
_cell.length_a   1.000
_cell.length_b   1.000
_cell.length_c   1.000
_cell.angle_alpha   90.00
_cell.angle_beta   90.00
_cell.angle_gamma   90.00
#
_symmetry.space_group_name_H-M   'P 1'
#
loop_
_entity.id
_entity.type
_entity.pdbx_description
1 polymer ?
#
loop_
_entity_poly.entity_id
_entity_poly.type
_entity_poly.pdbx_seq_one_letter_code
_entity_poly.pdbx_strand_id
1 'polypeptide(L)'
;REETFNTFPRKLHPRTVVHNWLGPGVCPKVVARGLRCIFSNQGVWYLDHIDVPWDVVYNAEPLEGIHEASQQKLVLGGEVCMWAERADTSDVQQTIWPRAAAAAERLWSPTQYTSGGNSNSTAFSRLQYFRCLLNRRGVPAAPVTNFYARTAPIGPGSCFDQ
;
A
#
# COMPACT_ATOMS: atom_id res chain seq x y z
N ARG A 1 0.09 -18.99 -1.61
CA ARG A 1 -0.56 -18.01 -0.72
C ARG A 1 0.04 -18.15 0.66
N GLU A 2 -0.09 -17.14 1.52
CA GLU A 2 0.50 -17.12 2.85
C GLU A 2 0.16 -18.36 3.69
N GLU A 3 -1.09 -18.80 3.68
CA GLU A 3 -1.60 -19.92 4.48
C GLU A 3 -0.86 -21.22 4.12
N THR A 4 -0.59 -21.45 2.84
CA THR A 4 0.20 -22.60 2.39
C THR A 4 1.62 -22.56 2.95
N PHE A 5 2.22 -21.37 3.05
CA PHE A 5 3.53 -21.20 3.67
C PHE A 5 3.47 -21.41 5.19
N ASN A 6 2.43 -20.91 5.85
CA ASN A 6 2.25 -21.07 7.29
C ASN A 6 2.03 -22.55 7.66
N THR A 7 1.27 -23.30 6.86
CA THR A 7 0.98 -24.73 7.11
C THR A 7 2.09 -25.67 6.64
N PHE A 8 2.72 -25.41 5.50
CA PHE A 8 3.69 -26.32 4.88
C PHE A 8 5.02 -25.65 4.51
N PRO A 9 5.70 -24.98 5.46
CA PRO A 9 6.85 -24.12 5.16
C PRO A 9 8.06 -24.84 4.54
N ARG A 10 8.17 -26.16 4.72
CA ARG A 10 9.28 -26.99 4.20
C ARG A 10 8.92 -27.77 2.94
N LYS A 11 7.66 -27.75 2.49
CA LYS A 11 7.19 -28.53 1.33
C LYS A 11 6.92 -27.67 0.10
N LEU A 12 7.21 -26.37 0.18
CA LEU A 12 7.06 -25.47 -0.95
C LEU A 12 8.23 -25.64 -1.93
N HIS A 13 7.92 -25.61 -3.21
CA HIS A 13 8.94 -25.58 -4.25
C HIS A 13 9.79 -24.29 -4.12
N PRO A 14 11.12 -24.33 -4.30
CA PRO A 14 12.00 -23.15 -4.10
C PRO A 14 11.65 -21.93 -4.97
N ARG A 15 10.98 -22.14 -6.10
CA ARG A 15 10.49 -21.07 -6.99
C ARG A 15 9.16 -20.46 -6.54
N THR A 16 8.56 -20.90 -5.45
CA THR A 16 7.29 -20.31 -4.97
C THR A 16 7.51 -18.86 -4.57
N VAL A 17 6.57 -17.99 -4.96
CA VAL A 17 6.44 -16.62 -4.44
C VAL A 17 5.29 -16.62 -3.43
N VAL A 18 5.55 -16.11 -2.23
CA VAL A 18 4.54 -16.01 -1.17
C VAL A 18 4.00 -14.58 -1.15
N HIS A 19 2.69 -14.45 -1.31
CA HIS A 19 1.99 -13.18 -1.13
C HIS A 19 1.54 -13.08 0.33
N ASN A 20 2.09 -12.13 1.08
CA ASN A 20 1.79 -11.87 2.49
C ASN A 20 0.55 -10.99 2.59
N TRP A 21 -0.53 -11.48 3.20
CA TRP A 21 -1.79 -10.74 3.27
C TRP A 21 -2.47 -10.72 4.65
N LEU A 22 -2.24 -11.68 5.53
CA LEU A 22 -2.95 -11.75 6.82
C LEU A 22 -2.37 -10.78 7.86
N GLY A 23 -1.06 -10.66 7.94
CA GLY A 23 -0.45 -9.92 9.03
C GLY A 23 1.03 -9.58 8.85
N PRO A 24 1.62 -8.86 9.82
CA PRO A 24 3.01 -8.46 9.75
C PRO A 24 3.96 -9.65 9.95
N GLY A 25 5.22 -9.48 9.55
CA GLY A 25 6.29 -10.42 9.88
C GLY A 25 6.32 -11.73 9.07
N VAL A 26 5.44 -11.90 8.07
CA VAL A 26 5.47 -13.06 7.17
C VAL A 26 6.63 -12.95 6.17
N CYS A 27 6.81 -11.81 5.50
CA CYS A 27 7.91 -11.64 4.55
C CYS A 27 9.29 -11.92 5.17
N PRO A 28 9.65 -11.44 6.38
CA PRO A 28 10.88 -11.84 7.06
C PRO A 28 11.05 -13.36 7.18
N LYS A 29 9.99 -14.09 7.55
CA LYS A 29 10.02 -15.56 7.66
C LYS A 29 10.17 -16.24 6.30
N VAL A 30 9.55 -15.69 5.25
CA VAL A 30 9.61 -16.21 3.88
C VAL A 30 11.03 -16.07 3.32
N VAL A 31 11.62 -14.88 3.42
CA VAL A 31 12.96 -14.61 2.88
C VAL A 31 14.06 -15.32 3.67
N ALA A 32 13.87 -15.51 4.99
CA ALA A 32 14.77 -16.32 5.82
C ALA A 32 14.83 -17.80 5.37
N ARG A 33 13.83 -18.26 4.61
CA ARG A 33 13.80 -19.60 4.00
C ARG A 33 14.25 -19.61 2.53
N GLY A 34 14.76 -18.50 2.02
CA GLY A 34 15.20 -18.38 0.63
C GLY A 34 14.07 -18.30 -0.40
N LEU A 35 12.82 -18.12 0.04
CA LEU A 35 11.67 -17.91 -0.84
C LEU A 35 11.46 -16.43 -1.10
N ARG A 36 10.74 -16.12 -2.18
CA ARG A 36 10.42 -14.74 -2.58
C ARG A 36 9.10 -14.29 -1.96
N CYS A 37 9.00 -13.01 -1.61
CA CYS A 37 7.80 -12.42 -1.00
C CYS A 37 7.24 -11.27 -1.85
N ILE A 38 5.92 -11.12 -1.87
CA ILE A 38 5.22 -9.87 -2.21
C ILE A 38 4.53 -9.40 -0.93
N PHE A 39 4.77 -8.17 -0.52
CA PHE A 39 4.15 -7.57 0.66
C PHE A 39 2.76 -7.03 0.32
N SER A 40 1.74 -7.41 1.09
CA SER A 40 0.35 -6.95 0.91
C SER A 40 -0.45 -7.08 2.22
N ASN A 41 0.17 -6.71 3.35
CA ASN A 41 -0.43 -6.87 4.67
C ASN A 41 -1.78 -6.14 4.76
N GLN A 42 -2.87 -6.88 5.05
CA GLN A 42 -4.23 -6.32 5.12
C GLN A 42 -4.40 -5.19 6.13
N GLY A 43 -3.58 -5.15 7.19
CA GLY A 43 -3.67 -4.10 8.20
C GLY A 43 -3.29 -2.71 7.68
N VAL A 44 -2.60 -2.63 6.53
CA VAL A 44 -2.07 -1.38 5.99
C VAL A 44 -2.34 -1.20 4.50
N TRP A 45 -2.41 -2.27 3.70
CA TRP A 45 -2.43 -2.20 2.23
C TRP A 45 -3.68 -2.83 1.58
N TYR A 46 -4.70 -3.17 2.38
CA TYR A 46 -6.04 -3.44 1.84
C TYR A 46 -6.81 -2.12 1.73
N LEU A 47 -7.21 -1.79 0.52
CA LEU A 47 -7.91 -0.54 0.18
C LEU A 47 -9.41 -0.63 0.47
N ASP A 48 -9.98 -1.83 0.53
CA ASP A 48 -11.36 -2.05 0.97
C ASP A 48 -11.55 -1.78 2.47
N HIS A 49 -10.47 -1.79 3.26
CA HIS A 49 -10.45 -1.21 4.60
C HIS A 49 -10.47 0.32 4.49
N ILE A 50 -11.68 0.88 4.49
CA ILE A 50 -11.90 2.31 4.23
C ILE A 50 -11.36 3.22 5.33
N ASP A 51 -11.10 2.70 6.52
CA ASP A 51 -10.58 3.39 7.71
C ASP A 51 -9.05 3.43 7.77
N VAL A 52 -8.36 2.93 6.74
CA VAL A 52 -6.91 3.04 6.59
C VAL A 52 -6.56 4.28 5.74
N PRO A 53 -6.04 5.36 6.35
CA PRO A 53 -5.70 6.59 5.64
C PRO A 53 -4.40 6.45 4.83
N TRP A 54 -4.18 7.38 3.91
CA TRP A 54 -3.07 7.31 2.94
C TRP A 54 -1.68 7.30 3.62
N ASP A 55 -1.53 7.94 4.77
CA ASP A 55 -0.25 8.05 5.48
C ASP A 55 0.11 6.74 6.18
N VAL A 56 -0.88 5.97 6.65
CA VAL A 56 -0.66 4.59 7.11
C VAL A 56 -0.21 3.70 5.94
N VAL A 57 -0.86 3.83 4.78
CA VAL A 57 -0.45 3.12 3.54
C VAL A 57 0.98 3.52 3.15
N TYR A 58 1.29 4.82 3.19
CA TYR A 58 2.59 5.39 2.82
C TYR A 58 3.73 4.91 3.72
N ASN A 59 3.47 4.77 5.03
CA ASN A 59 4.50 4.47 6.03
C ASN A 59 4.76 2.98 6.23
N ALA A 60 3.91 2.10 5.70
CA ALA A 60 4.17 0.67 5.70
C ALA A 60 5.42 0.33 4.87
N GLU A 61 6.41 -0.27 5.52
CA GLU A 61 7.72 -0.58 4.93
C GLU A 61 7.83 -2.08 4.60
N PRO A 62 7.85 -2.48 3.31
CA PRO A 62 7.94 -3.89 2.91
C PRO A 62 9.19 -4.63 3.41
N LEU A 63 10.26 -3.90 3.72
CA LEU A 63 11.52 -4.46 4.24
C LEU A 63 11.60 -4.47 5.78
N GLU A 64 10.53 -4.10 6.48
CA GLU A 64 10.50 -4.10 7.95
C GLU A 64 10.87 -5.49 8.52
N GLY A 65 11.85 -5.51 9.43
CA GLY A 65 12.36 -6.74 10.04
C GLY A 65 13.26 -7.59 9.13
N ILE A 66 13.72 -7.07 7.98
CA ILE A 66 14.65 -7.73 7.06
C ILE A 66 15.95 -6.91 6.97
N HIS A 67 16.99 -7.34 7.68
CA HIS A 67 18.25 -6.59 7.76
C HIS A 67 19.29 -7.01 6.71
N GLU A 68 19.29 -8.29 6.34
CA GLU A 68 20.27 -8.84 5.40
C GLU A 68 19.96 -8.43 3.95
N ALA A 69 20.91 -7.78 3.27
CA ALA A 69 20.74 -7.32 1.89
C ALA A 69 20.42 -8.47 0.91
N SER A 70 20.92 -9.68 1.17
CA SER A 70 20.60 -10.87 0.39
C SER A 70 19.13 -11.28 0.52
N GLN A 71 18.54 -11.09 1.71
CA GLN A 71 17.13 -11.37 1.99
C GLN A 71 16.21 -10.26 1.49
N GLN A 72 16.63 -9.00 1.59
CA GLN A 72 15.87 -7.87 1.04
C GLN A 72 15.62 -8.04 -0.46
N LYS A 73 16.59 -8.57 -1.22
CA LYS A 73 16.45 -8.90 -2.65
C LYS A 73 15.38 -9.96 -2.95
N LEU A 74 14.95 -10.74 -1.97
CA LEU A 74 13.88 -11.72 -2.12
C LEU A 74 12.48 -11.11 -1.95
N VAL A 75 12.38 -9.88 -1.42
CA VAL A 75 11.14 -9.10 -1.46
C VAL A 75 11.04 -8.47 -2.85
N LEU A 76 10.07 -8.92 -3.64
CA LEU A 76 9.91 -8.48 -5.03
C LEU A 76 9.26 -7.10 -5.15
N GLY A 77 8.77 -6.56 -4.04
CA GLY A 77 7.97 -5.36 -3.96
C GLY A 77 6.68 -5.66 -3.22
N GLY A 78 5.59 -5.12 -3.74
CA GLY A 78 4.39 -4.98 -2.97
C GLY A 78 3.13 -4.77 -3.79
N GLU A 79 1.98 -5.12 -3.20
CA GLU A 79 0.67 -4.99 -3.84
C GLU A 79 -0.34 -4.43 -2.83
N VAL A 80 -1.04 -3.36 -3.21
CA VAL A 80 -2.25 -2.93 -2.51
C VAL A 80 -3.44 -3.67 -3.11
N CYS A 81 -4.28 -4.26 -2.27
CA CYS A 81 -5.44 -5.02 -2.73
C CYS A 81 -6.72 -4.21 -2.57
N MET A 82 -7.61 -4.27 -3.56
CA MET A 82 -8.97 -3.74 -3.46
C MET A 82 -9.91 -4.93 -3.62
N TRP A 83 -10.46 -5.41 -2.51
CA TRP A 83 -11.51 -6.42 -2.54
C TRP A 83 -12.88 -5.79 -2.77
N ALA A 84 -13.72 -6.44 -3.59
CA ALA A 84 -14.91 -5.83 -4.17
C ALA A 84 -16.21 -6.19 -3.44
N GLU A 85 -16.18 -6.72 -2.21
CA GLU A 85 -17.38 -7.09 -1.46
C GLU A 85 -18.29 -5.89 -1.20
N ARG A 86 -17.70 -4.68 -1.13
CA ARG A 86 -18.42 -3.41 -0.90
C ARG A 86 -17.97 -2.30 -1.84
N ALA A 87 -17.47 -2.63 -3.02
CA ALA A 87 -17.06 -1.67 -4.03
C ALA A 87 -17.53 -2.10 -5.42
N ASP A 88 -17.96 -1.14 -6.24
CA ASP A 88 -18.36 -1.37 -7.61
C ASP A 88 -17.92 -0.21 -8.53
N THR A 89 -18.43 -0.16 -9.75
CA THR A 89 -18.06 0.89 -10.72
C THR A 89 -18.36 2.32 -10.25
N SER A 90 -19.25 2.50 -9.27
CA SER A 90 -19.62 3.82 -8.75
C SER A 90 -18.58 4.43 -7.81
N ASP A 91 -17.79 3.59 -7.13
CA ASP A 91 -16.92 4.03 -6.03
C ASP A 91 -15.52 3.38 -5.98
N VAL A 92 -15.23 2.42 -6.86
CA VAL A 92 -13.95 1.70 -6.88
C VAL A 92 -12.75 2.64 -7.05
N GLN A 93 -12.88 3.66 -7.90
CA GLN A 93 -11.78 4.59 -8.17
C GLN A 93 -11.52 5.52 -6.98
N GLN A 94 -12.57 6.00 -6.32
CA GLN A 94 -12.50 6.82 -5.11
C GLN A 94 -12.01 6.01 -3.90
N THR A 95 -12.19 4.69 -3.93
CA THR A 95 -11.62 3.78 -2.94
C THR A 95 -10.13 3.57 -3.19
N ILE A 96 -9.72 3.30 -4.43
CA ILE A 96 -8.32 3.06 -4.79
C ILE A 96 -7.47 4.32 -4.65
N TRP A 97 -7.93 5.43 -5.21
CA TRP A 97 -7.17 6.67 -5.32
C TRP A 97 -7.64 7.71 -4.29
N PRO A 98 -6.71 8.39 -3.60
CA PRO A 98 -5.28 8.49 -3.92
C PRO A 98 -4.39 7.50 -3.15
N ARG A 99 -4.94 6.64 -2.29
CA ARG A 99 -4.17 5.77 -1.38
C ARG A 99 -3.22 4.82 -2.09
N ALA A 100 -3.60 4.26 -3.23
CA ALA A 100 -2.70 3.42 -4.03
C ALA A 100 -1.45 4.18 -4.52
N ALA A 101 -1.56 5.50 -4.75
CA ALA A 101 -0.40 6.32 -5.13
C ALA A 101 0.61 6.46 -3.97
N ALA A 102 0.14 6.42 -2.73
CA ALA A 102 1.01 6.45 -1.56
C ALA A 102 1.87 5.18 -1.47
N ALA A 103 1.28 4.00 -1.67
CA ALA A 103 2.02 2.75 -1.78
C ALA A 103 2.97 2.74 -2.99
N ALA A 104 2.53 3.31 -4.12
CA ALA A 104 3.37 3.40 -5.32
C ALA A 104 4.65 4.21 -5.06
N GLU A 105 4.56 5.36 -4.38
CA GLU A 105 5.74 6.16 -4.04
C GLU A 105 6.69 5.42 -3.09
N ARG A 106 6.14 4.68 -2.10
CA ARG A 106 6.90 3.82 -1.18
C ARG A 106 7.69 2.73 -1.91
N LEU A 107 7.09 2.11 -2.92
CA LEU A 107 7.72 1.04 -3.71
C LEU A 107 8.70 1.57 -4.77
N TRP A 108 8.49 2.79 -5.25
CA TRP A 108 9.29 3.38 -6.32
C TRP A 108 10.53 4.11 -5.80
N SER A 109 10.38 4.86 -4.70
CA SER A 109 11.40 5.78 -4.23
C SER A 109 12.35 5.11 -3.24
N PRO A 110 13.65 5.46 -3.24
CA PRO A 110 14.56 5.02 -2.20
C PRO A 110 14.06 5.42 -0.81
N THR A 111 14.25 4.54 0.17
CA THR A 111 13.75 4.70 1.55
C THR A 111 14.19 6.01 2.21
N GLN A 112 15.37 6.54 1.88
CA GLN A 112 15.85 7.83 2.38
C GLN A 112 14.96 9.04 2.01
N TYR A 113 14.14 8.93 0.96
CA TYR A 113 13.21 9.98 0.54
C TYR A 113 11.80 9.78 1.09
N THR A 114 11.48 8.57 1.53
CA THR A 114 10.16 8.19 2.05
C THR A 114 10.16 7.98 3.57
N SER A 115 11.32 7.99 4.22
CA SER A 115 11.49 7.80 5.65
C SER A 115 12.20 9.01 6.27
N GLY A 116 11.60 9.62 7.30
CA GLY A 116 12.15 10.78 8.01
C GLY A 116 11.08 11.64 8.68
N GLY A 117 11.48 12.57 9.56
CA GLY A 117 10.56 13.33 10.43
C GLY A 117 9.52 14.20 9.70
N ASN A 118 9.87 14.72 8.50
CA ASN A 118 8.97 15.53 7.67
C ASN A 118 8.41 14.76 6.46
N SER A 119 8.53 13.43 6.43
CA SER A 119 8.13 12.61 5.29
C SER A 119 6.65 12.76 4.95
N ASN A 120 5.75 12.64 5.95
CA ASN A 120 4.31 12.79 5.75
C ASN A 120 3.91 14.17 5.23
N SER A 121 4.44 15.26 5.80
CA SER A 121 4.08 16.62 5.36
C SER A 121 4.54 16.89 3.93
N THR A 122 5.73 16.43 3.55
CA THR A 122 6.23 16.60 2.18
C THR A 122 5.47 15.71 1.18
N ALA A 123 5.13 14.48 1.57
CA ALA A 123 4.34 13.55 0.75
C ALA A 123 2.91 14.04 0.57
N PHE A 124 2.29 14.61 1.62
CA PHE A 124 0.95 15.17 1.57
C PHE A 124 0.79 16.19 0.44
N SER A 125 1.68 17.18 0.36
CA SER A 125 1.64 18.21 -0.69
C SER A 125 1.77 17.61 -2.10
N ARG A 126 2.66 16.61 -2.28
CA ARG A 126 2.81 15.90 -3.57
C ARG A 126 1.57 15.09 -3.91
N LEU A 127 1.00 14.40 -2.92
CA LEU A 127 -0.18 13.55 -3.09
C LEU A 127 -1.43 14.38 -3.41
N GLN A 128 -1.61 15.54 -2.77
CA GLN A 128 -2.66 16.49 -3.11
C GLN A 128 -2.55 16.95 -4.58
N TYR A 129 -1.34 17.32 -5.01
CA TYR A 129 -1.11 17.68 -6.41
C TYR A 129 -1.41 16.50 -7.35
N PHE A 130 -0.94 15.30 -7.03
CA PHE A 130 -1.18 14.09 -7.82
C PHE A 130 -2.66 13.72 -7.91
N ARG A 131 -3.41 13.85 -6.81
CA ARG A 131 -4.87 13.68 -6.78
C ARG A 131 -5.56 14.62 -7.76
N CYS A 132 -5.12 15.88 -7.85
CA CYS A 132 -5.65 16.82 -8.83
C CYS A 132 -5.28 16.46 -10.27
N LEU A 133 -4.08 15.92 -10.50
CA LEU A 133 -3.69 15.40 -11.80
C LEU A 133 -4.54 14.20 -12.22
N LEU A 134 -4.86 13.29 -11.31
CA LEU A 134 -5.77 12.16 -11.54
C LEU A 134 -7.16 12.63 -11.96
N ASN A 135 -7.75 13.55 -11.19
CA ASN A 135 -9.06 14.12 -11.51
C ASN A 135 -9.07 14.81 -12.87
N ARG A 136 -8.03 15.58 -13.20
CA ARG A 136 -7.88 16.23 -14.51
C ARG A 136 -7.79 15.21 -15.67
N ARG A 137 -7.31 14.00 -15.38
CA ARG A 137 -7.20 12.89 -16.34
C ARG A 137 -8.44 11.98 -16.36
N GLY A 138 -9.50 12.33 -15.63
CA GLY A 138 -10.74 11.55 -15.60
C GLY A 138 -10.71 10.35 -14.64
N VAL A 139 -9.71 10.26 -13.75
CA VAL A 139 -9.69 9.26 -12.67
C VAL A 139 -10.26 9.92 -11.41
N PRO A 140 -11.47 9.56 -10.95
CA PRO A 140 -12.10 10.22 -9.82
C PRO A 140 -11.45 9.74 -8.51
N ALA A 141 -10.53 10.56 -8.00
CA ALA A 141 -9.80 10.30 -6.76
C ALA A 141 -10.45 11.04 -5.58
N ALA A 142 -10.61 10.32 -4.47
CA ALA A 142 -11.13 10.88 -3.23
C ALA A 142 -10.23 12.02 -2.70
N PRO A 143 -10.75 12.89 -1.82
CA PRO A 143 -9.91 13.76 -1.02
C PRO A 143 -8.79 13.00 -0.28
N VAL A 144 -7.59 13.59 -0.25
CA VAL A 144 -6.43 13.15 0.52
C VAL A 144 -6.66 13.35 2.03
N THR A 145 -7.42 14.39 2.41
CA THR A 145 -7.72 14.74 3.81
C THR A 145 -8.76 13.82 4.45
N ASN A 146 -9.36 12.92 3.68
CA ASN A 146 -10.32 11.95 4.19
C ASN A 146 -9.69 11.00 5.19
N PHE A 147 -10.34 10.84 6.35
CA PHE A 147 -10.08 9.71 7.24
C PHE A 147 -10.65 8.42 6.64
N TYR A 148 -11.94 8.42 6.29
CA TYR A 148 -12.58 7.31 5.59
C TYR A 148 -12.49 7.48 4.08
N ALA A 149 -11.99 6.47 3.38
CA ALA A 149 -11.92 6.42 1.92
C ALA A 149 -13.27 6.68 1.26
N ARG A 150 -13.24 7.10 -0.02
CA ARG A 150 -14.41 7.46 -0.86
C ARG A 150 -15.42 8.47 -0.27
N THR A 151 -15.14 9.08 0.89
CA THR A 151 -15.97 10.14 1.47
C THR A 151 -15.93 11.42 0.62
N ALA A 152 -17.04 12.16 0.58
CA ALA A 152 -17.10 13.45 -0.07
C ALA A 152 -16.23 14.50 0.66
N PRO A 153 -15.74 15.55 -0.04
CA PRO A 153 -15.10 16.70 0.61
C PRO A 153 -16.06 17.39 1.61
N ILE A 154 -15.50 18.10 2.58
CA ILE A 154 -16.27 18.74 3.68
C ILE A 154 -17.13 19.89 3.15
N GLY A 155 -16.70 20.52 2.05
CA GLY A 155 -17.39 21.63 1.44
C GLY A 155 -17.07 21.82 -0.03
N PRO A 156 -17.65 22.86 -0.66
CA PRO A 156 -17.28 23.25 -2.00
C PRO A 156 -15.87 23.85 -1.99
N GLY A 157 -15.09 23.57 -3.03
CA GLY A 157 -13.71 24.04 -3.10
C GLY A 157 -13.01 23.66 -4.38
N SER A 158 -11.78 24.17 -4.51
CA SER A 158 -10.85 23.70 -5.54
C SER A 158 -10.44 22.26 -5.27
N CYS A 159 -9.71 21.62 -6.19
CA CYS A 159 -9.18 20.30 -5.91
C CYS A 159 -8.20 20.27 -4.71
N PHE A 160 -7.60 21.41 -4.35
CA PHE A 160 -6.72 21.56 -3.20
C PHE A 160 -7.48 21.88 -1.91
N ASP A 161 -8.64 22.54 -2.00
CA ASP A 161 -9.54 22.81 -0.87
C ASP A 161 -10.57 21.68 -0.74
N GLN A 162 -10.27 20.73 0.14
CA GLN A 162 -10.96 19.46 0.30
C GLN A 162 -11.75 19.39 1.61
#